data_AF-A0A925WR24-F1
#
_entry.id   AF-A0A925WR24-F1
#
_cell.length_a   1.000
_cell.length_b   1.000
_cell.length_c   1.000
_cell.angle_alpha   90.00
_cell.angle_beta   90.00
_cell.angle_gamma   90.00
#
_symmetry.space_group_name_H-M   'P 1'
#
loop_
_entity.id
_entity.type
_entity.pdbx_description
1 polymer ?
#
loop_
_entity_poly.entity_id
_entity_poly.type
_entity_poly.pdbx_seq_one_letter_code
_entity_poly.pdbx_strand_id
1 'polypeptide(L)'
;MITRYQSKLSGPLLDRIELHLDVPRVDYDKLMSNTRGESSATVQQRVEAARARQRARFANLNGILTNSDMRVAEVQKYCVMRPDAQQLMELSVKRMQLSARAYHRVLKLSRTIADLADSELIEAQQVAEALQYRPRQAMQ
;
A
#
# COMPACT_ATOMS: atom_id res chain seq x y z
N MET A 1 17.69 9.65 -17.91
CA MET A 1 18.93 9.21 -17.19
C MET A 1 18.68 8.10 -16.16
N ILE A 2 17.53 8.05 -15.46
CA ILE A 2 17.21 6.98 -14.46
C ILE A 2 16.82 5.64 -15.13
N THR A 3 16.14 5.68 -16.27
CA THR A 3 15.65 4.50 -17.02
C THR A 3 16.76 3.51 -17.40
N ARG A 4 17.96 4.02 -17.70
CA ARG A 4 19.14 3.23 -18.12
C ARG A 4 19.80 2.46 -16.97
N TYR A 5 19.50 2.83 -15.73
CA TYR A 5 19.89 2.09 -14.51
C TYR A 5 18.80 1.12 -14.07
N GLN A 6 17.52 1.49 -14.21
CA GLN A 6 16.40 0.59 -13.94
C GLN A 6 16.41 -0.64 -14.86
N SER A 7 16.85 -0.49 -16.12
CA SER A 7 17.04 -1.60 -17.06
C SER A 7 18.15 -2.59 -16.68
N LYS A 8 19.01 -2.26 -15.69
CA LYS A 8 20.04 -3.16 -15.17
C LYS A 8 19.55 -4.00 -13.97
N LEU A 9 18.37 -3.67 -13.42
CA LEU A 9 17.73 -4.47 -12.38
C LEU A 9 16.92 -5.57 -13.05
N SER A 10 17.13 -6.81 -12.64
CA SER A 10 16.41 -7.94 -13.22
C SER A 10 14.92 -7.84 -12.88
N GLY A 11 14.06 -8.20 -13.84
CA GLY A 11 12.61 -8.28 -13.62
C GLY A 11 12.21 -9.05 -12.35
N PRO A 12 12.83 -10.23 -12.06
CA PRO A 12 12.57 -10.98 -10.83
C PRO A 12 12.91 -10.24 -9.52
N LEU A 13 13.85 -9.29 -9.54
CA LEU A 13 14.16 -8.43 -8.38
C LEU A 13 13.13 -7.31 -8.23
N LEU A 14 12.76 -6.65 -9.34
CA LEU A 14 11.74 -5.60 -9.34
C LEU A 14 10.37 -6.14 -8.88
N ASP A 15 10.05 -7.40 -9.19
CA ASP A 15 8.85 -8.09 -8.72
C ASP A 15 8.79 -8.28 -7.20
N ARG A 16 9.94 -8.19 -6.50
CA ARG A 16 10.05 -8.28 -5.04
C ARG A 16 9.96 -6.93 -4.33
N ILE A 17 9.95 -5.81 -5.06
CA ILE A 17 9.70 -4.49 -4.48
C ILE A 17 8.19 -4.25 -4.47
N GLU A 18 7.61 -4.09 -3.28
CA GLU A 18 6.16 -4.02 -3.12
C GLU A 18 5.57 -2.63 -3.41
N LEU A 19 6.28 -1.57 -2.99
CA LEU A 19 5.84 -0.18 -3.13
C LEU A 19 6.81 0.61 -4.01
N HIS A 20 6.26 1.40 -4.93
CA HIS A 20 7.00 2.32 -5.78
C HIS A 20 6.42 3.72 -5.63
N LEU A 21 7.29 4.66 -5.33
CA LEU A 21 6.94 6.05 -5.09
C LEU A 21 7.97 6.96 -5.76
N ASP A 22 7.49 7.75 -6.72
CA ASP A 22 8.29 8.82 -7.31
C ASP A 22 8.23 10.03 -6.40
N VAL A 23 9.35 10.37 -5.78
CA VAL A 23 9.47 11.57 -4.95
C VAL A 23 9.97 12.71 -5.85
N PRO A 24 9.13 13.70 -6.20
CA PRO A 24 9.58 14.84 -6.98
C PRO A 24 10.61 15.63 -6.19
N ARG A 25 11.47 16.36 -6.90
CA ARG A 25 12.38 17.31 -6.25
C ARG A 25 11.56 18.35 -5.50
N VAL A 26 11.98 18.66 -4.29
CA VAL A 26 11.33 19.69 -3.46
C VAL A 26 11.76 21.07 -3.99
N ASP A 27 10.79 21.94 -4.25
CA ASP A 27 11.04 23.33 -4.65
C ASP A 27 11.82 24.07 -3.57
N TYR A 28 12.71 24.97 -3.98
CA TYR A 28 13.53 25.76 -3.06
C TYR A 28 12.68 26.52 -2.03
N ASP A 29 11.54 27.07 -2.44
CA ASP A 29 10.64 27.82 -1.55
C ASP A 29 9.99 26.94 -0.48
N LYS A 30 9.73 25.65 -0.78
CA LYS A 30 9.24 24.68 0.21
C LYS A 30 10.33 24.26 1.19
N LEU A 31 11.58 24.14 0.72
CA LEU A 31 12.74 23.90 1.58
C LEU A 31 13.00 25.08 2.53
N MET A 32 12.73 26.31 2.09
CA MET A 32 12.83 27.53 2.90
C MET A 32 11.58 27.81 3.76
N SER A 33 10.48 27.10 3.51
CA SER A 33 9.25 27.29 4.28
C SER A 33 9.41 26.75 5.70
N ASN A 34 8.96 27.53 6.70
CA ASN A 34 8.88 27.08 8.10
C ASN A 34 7.62 26.24 8.38
N THR A 35 6.88 25.84 7.35
CA THR A 35 5.69 24.99 7.50
C THR A 35 6.13 23.61 7.97
N ARG A 36 6.03 23.37 9.28
CA ARG A 36 6.34 22.07 9.87
C ARG A 36 5.22 21.09 9.50
N GLY A 37 5.59 20.00 8.82
CA GLY A 37 4.70 18.85 8.63
C GLY A 37 4.38 18.16 9.96
N GLU A 38 3.68 17.02 9.89
CA GLU A 38 3.45 16.18 11.06
C GLU A 38 4.78 15.82 11.75
N SER A 39 4.79 15.85 13.08
CA SER A 39 5.97 15.42 13.84
C SER A 39 6.15 13.91 13.73
N SER A 40 7.39 13.43 13.83
CA SER A 40 7.66 11.99 13.88
C SER A 40 6.94 11.29 15.03
N ALA A 41 6.75 11.97 16.16
CA ALA A 41 5.99 11.44 17.30
C ALA A 41 4.51 11.23 16.95
N THR A 42 3.90 12.17 16.22
CA THR A 42 2.51 12.04 15.73
C THR A 42 2.38 10.86 14.77
N VAL A 43 3.32 10.72 13.83
CA VAL A 43 3.32 9.59 12.88
C VAL A 43 3.53 8.27 13.61
N GLN A 44 4.43 8.23 14.59
CA GLN A 44 4.69 7.05 15.41
C GLN A 44 3.43 6.54 16.10
N GLN A 45 2.67 7.43 16.75
CA GLN A 45 1.41 7.07 17.41
C GLN A 45 0.43 6.40 16.45
N ARG A 46 0.26 6.97 15.24
CA ARG A 46 -0.61 6.40 14.19
C ARG A 46 -0.15 5.00 13.77
N VAL A 47 1.16 4.81 13.59
CA VAL A 47 1.75 3.51 13.22
C VAL A 47 1.58 2.49 14.33
N GLU A 48 1.82 2.86 15.59
CA GLU A 48 1.68 1.97 16.74
C GLU A 48 0.23 1.50 16.93
N ALA A 49 -0.74 2.39 16.75
CA ALA A 49 -2.17 2.04 16.76
C ALA A 49 -2.51 1.02 15.67
N ALA A 50 -2.03 1.24 14.44
CA ALA A 50 -2.22 0.28 13.34
C ALA A 50 -1.57 -1.07 13.63
N ARG A 51 -0.37 -1.09 14.23
CA ARG A 51 0.31 -2.32 14.66
C ARG A 51 -0.43 -3.03 15.78
N ALA A 52 -1.03 -2.31 16.72
CA ALA A 52 -1.85 -2.90 17.77
C ALA A 52 -3.08 -3.62 17.17
N ARG A 53 -3.77 -3.00 16.20
CA ARG A 53 -4.86 -3.63 15.44
C ARG A 53 -4.41 -4.92 14.74
N GLN A 54 -3.25 -4.91 14.07
CA GLN A 54 -2.70 -6.11 13.42
C GLN A 54 -2.39 -7.23 14.43
N ARG A 55 -1.76 -6.90 15.57
CA ARG A 55 -1.47 -7.88 16.63
C ARG A 55 -2.74 -8.52 17.17
N ALA A 56 -3.78 -7.72 17.42
CA ALA A 56 -5.08 -8.23 17.88
C ALA A 56 -5.73 -9.15 16.82
N ARG A 57 -5.74 -8.73 15.55
CA ARG A 57 -6.31 -9.49 14.42
C ARG A 57 -5.64 -10.85 14.23
N PHE A 58 -4.31 -10.93 14.41
CA PHE A 58 -3.53 -12.12 14.13
C PHE A 58 -3.10 -12.89 15.38
N ALA A 59 -3.57 -12.53 16.58
CA ALA A 59 -3.14 -13.11 17.85
C ALA A 59 -3.18 -14.65 17.91
N ASN A 60 -4.13 -15.26 17.19
CA ASN A 60 -4.34 -16.71 17.17
C ASN A 60 -3.80 -17.40 15.90
N LEU A 61 -3.00 -16.69 15.08
CA LEU A 61 -2.47 -17.22 13.82
C LEU A 61 -0.95 -17.38 13.89
N ASN A 62 -0.49 -18.61 13.67
CA ASN A 62 0.94 -18.90 13.69
C ASN A 62 1.64 -18.40 12.42
N GLY A 63 2.71 -17.63 12.62
CA GLY A 63 3.57 -17.13 11.54
C GLY A 63 2.98 -15.96 10.74
N ILE A 64 1.98 -15.25 11.28
CA ILE A 64 1.41 -14.04 10.68
C ILE A 64 1.47 -12.93 11.72
N LEU A 65 2.37 -11.97 11.52
CA LEU A 65 2.56 -10.87 12.46
C LEU A 65 1.93 -9.58 11.95
N THR A 66 1.84 -9.45 10.64
CA THR A 66 1.48 -8.20 9.97
C THR A 66 0.64 -8.46 8.72
N ASN A 67 0.04 -7.39 8.16
CA ASN A 67 -0.75 -7.52 6.94
C ASN A 67 0.04 -8.05 5.73
N SER A 68 1.36 -7.81 5.67
CA SER A 68 2.20 -8.34 4.58
C SER A 68 2.34 -9.86 4.65
N ASP A 69 2.25 -10.44 5.85
CA ASP A 69 2.45 -11.88 6.08
C ASP A 69 1.19 -12.72 5.77
N MET A 70 0.05 -12.07 5.53
CA MET A 70 -1.22 -12.75 5.23
C MET A 70 -1.08 -13.67 4.01
N ARG A 71 -1.67 -14.86 4.07
CA ARG A 71 -1.77 -15.77 2.92
C ARG A 71 -3.13 -15.52 2.26
N VAL A 72 -3.46 -16.28 1.21
CA VAL A 72 -4.69 -16.06 0.44
C VAL A 72 -5.94 -16.15 1.32
N ALA A 73 -5.98 -17.11 2.24
CA ALA A 73 -7.11 -17.30 3.15
C ALA A 73 -7.30 -16.10 4.10
N GLU A 74 -6.22 -15.57 4.66
CA GLU A 74 -6.30 -14.41 5.56
C GLU A 74 -6.64 -13.13 4.81
N VAL A 75 -6.15 -12.96 3.57
CA VAL A 75 -6.55 -11.84 2.71
C VAL A 75 -8.05 -11.87 2.46
N GLN A 76 -8.63 -13.02 2.13
CA GLN A 76 -10.08 -13.14 1.93
C GLN A 76 -10.87 -12.85 3.21
N LYS A 77 -10.35 -13.25 4.37
CA LYS A 77 -11.00 -13.06 5.66
C LYS A 77 -10.93 -11.62 6.18
N TYR A 78 -9.79 -10.95 6.05
CA TYR A 78 -9.52 -9.68 6.74
C TYR A 78 -9.47 -8.45 5.83
N CYS A 79 -9.36 -8.62 4.51
CA CYS A 79 -9.44 -7.51 3.56
C CYS A 79 -10.87 -7.30 3.07
N VAL A 80 -11.80 -7.14 4.01
CA VAL A 80 -13.21 -6.86 3.70
C VAL A 80 -13.35 -5.43 3.21
N MET A 81 -13.97 -5.27 2.05
CA MET A 81 -14.13 -3.99 1.34
C MET A 81 -15.59 -3.53 1.37
N ARG A 82 -15.82 -2.21 1.47
CA ARG A 82 -17.11 -1.58 1.17
C ARG A 82 -17.48 -1.78 -0.31
N PRO A 83 -18.78 -1.69 -0.70
CA PRO A 83 -19.21 -1.95 -2.08
C PRO A 83 -18.53 -1.06 -3.13
N ASP A 84 -18.34 0.22 -2.83
CA ASP A 84 -17.63 1.19 -3.69
C ASP A 84 -16.15 0.82 -3.89
N ALA A 85 -15.48 0.36 -2.83
CA ALA A 85 -14.11 -0.14 -2.88
C ALA A 85 -13.98 -1.41 -3.72
N GLN A 86 -14.97 -2.32 -3.63
CA GLN A 86 -15.03 -3.53 -4.47
C GLN A 86 -15.16 -3.16 -5.95
N GLN A 87 -16.05 -2.23 -6.28
CA GLN A 87 -16.25 -1.74 -7.65
C GLN A 87 -14.98 -1.09 -8.21
N LEU A 88 -14.30 -0.26 -7.41
CA LEU A 88 -13.04 0.36 -7.81
C LEU A 88 -11.97 -0.72 -8.09
N MET A 89 -11.82 -1.68 -7.18
CA MET A 89 -10.86 -2.78 -7.34
C MET A 89 -11.15 -3.60 -8.61
N GLU A 90 -12.41 -3.95 -8.88
CA GLU A 90 -12.80 -4.68 -10.08
C GLU A 90 -12.43 -3.91 -11.35
N LEU A 91 -12.74 -2.61 -11.38
CA LEU A 91 -12.41 -1.74 -12.51
C LEU A 91 -10.89 -1.66 -12.71
N SER A 92 -10.13 -1.55 -11.62
CA SER A 92 -8.66 -1.51 -11.66
C SER A 92 -8.06 -2.83 -12.15
N VAL A 93 -8.59 -3.99 -11.73
CA VAL A 93 -8.16 -5.29 -12.25
C VAL A 93 -8.33 -5.35 -13.77
N LYS A 94 -9.50 -4.93 -14.28
CA LYS A 94 -9.80 -4.93 -15.72
C LYS A 94 -8.96 -3.93 -16.51
N ARG A 95 -8.87 -2.68 -16.04
CA ARG A 95 -8.19 -1.59 -16.77
C ARG A 95 -6.66 -1.67 -16.69
N MET A 96 -6.12 -2.07 -15.54
CA MET A 96 -4.68 -2.11 -15.30
C MET A 96 -4.09 -3.52 -15.48
N GLN A 97 -4.92 -4.48 -15.91
CA GLN A 97 -4.55 -5.88 -16.17
C GLN A 97 -3.76 -6.48 -15.01
N LEU A 98 -4.30 -6.32 -13.79
CA LEU A 98 -3.61 -6.74 -12.58
C LEU A 98 -3.49 -8.27 -12.55
N SER A 99 -2.26 -8.76 -12.39
CA SER A 99 -2.04 -10.17 -12.07
C SER A 99 -2.62 -10.49 -10.68
N ALA A 100 -2.90 -11.77 -10.42
CA ALA A 100 -3.38 -12.22 -9.11
C ALA A 100 -2.46 -11.76 -7.97
N ARG A 101 -1.14 -11.80 -8.18
CA ARG A 101 -0.15 -11.30 -7.22
C ARG A 101 -0.28 -9.80 -6.98
N ALA A 102 -0.46 -9.01 -8.04
CA ALA A 102 -0.65 -7.57 -7.92
C ALA A 102 -1.95 -7.23 -7.18
N TYR A 103 -3.04 -7.93 -7.50
CA TYR A 103 -4.33 -7.80 -6.82
C TYR A 103 -4.20 -8.05 -5.30
N HIS A 104 -3.61 -9.18 -4.90
CA HIS A 104 -3.40 -9.47 -3.47
C HIS A 104 -2.50 -8.46 -2.77
N ARG A 105 -1.48 -7.93 -3.46
CA ARG A 105 -0.63 -6.87 -2.92
C ARG A 105 -1.42 -5.59 -2.65
N VAL A 106 -2.25 -5.16 -3.61
CA VAL A 106 -3.11 -3.98 -3.42
C VAL A 106 -4.06 -4.19 -2.25
N LEU A 107 -4.65 -5.37 -2.08
CA LEU A 107 -5.50 -5.67 -0.92
C LEU A 107 -4.76 -5.55 0.42
N LYS A 108 -3.59 -6.18 0.55
CA LYS A 108 -2.78 -6.12 1.79
C LYS A 108 -2.37 -4.69 2.13
N LEU A 109 -2.04 -3.90 1.11
CA LEU A 109 -1.69 -2.50 1.25
C LEU A 109 -2.89 -1.65 1.65
N SER A 110 -4.02 -1.84 0.97
CA SER A 110 -5.29 -1.15 1.28
C SER A 110 -5.72 -1.44 2.73
N ARG A 111 -5.59 -2.68 3.21
CA ARG A 111 -5.83 -3.05 4.61
C ARG A 111 -4.90 -2.32 5.57
N THR A 112 -3.64 -2.12 5.20
CA THR A 112 -2.67 -1.37 6.01
C THR A 112 -3.00 0.12 6.06
N ILE A 113 -3.43 0.71 4.95
CA ILE A 113 -3.88 2.11 4.91
C ILE A 113 -5.17 2.27 5.73
N ALA A 114 -6.11 1.33 5.63
CA ALA A 114 -7.32 1.31 6.46
C ALA A 114 -6.97 1.17 7.95
N ASP A 115 -5.98 0.33 8.30
CA ASP A 115 -5.48 0.24 9.67
C ASP A 115 -4.85 1.56 10.11
N LEU A 116 -4.17 2.33 9.26
CA LEU A 116 -3.62 3.64 9.62
C LEU A 116 -4.72 4.70 9.79
N ALA A 117 -5.83 4.58 9.05
CA ALA A 117 -6.99 5.45 9.10
C ALA A 117 -8.01 5.06 10.19
N ASP A 118 -7.73 4.01 10.97
CA ASP A 118 -8.67 3.43 11.95
C ASP A 118 -10.03 3.02 11.35
N SER A 119 -10.04 2.59 10.09
CA SER A 119 -11.25 2.08 9.44
C SER A 119 -11.34 0.56 9.54
N GLU A 120 -12.50 0.05 9.99
CA GLU A 120 -12.75 -1.39 10.10
C GLU A 120 -12.82 -2.06 8.72
N LEU A 121 -13.39 -1.38 7.73
CA LEU A 121 -13.53 -1.87 6.35
C LEU A 121 -12.56 -1.12 5.44
N ILE A 122 -12.18 -1.75 4.33
CA ILE A 122 -11.43 -1.07 3.28
C ILE A 122 -12.42 -0.26 2.44
N GLU A 123 -12.22 1.05 2.40
CA GLU A 123 -12.99 2.01 1.61
C GLU A 123 -12.29 2.35 0.29
N ALA A 124 -13.02 2.98 -0.62
CA ALA A 124 -12.52 3.26 -1.96
C ALA A 124 -11.25 4.14 -1.93
N GLN A 125 -11.15 5.07 -0.98
CA GLN A 125 -9.97 5.92 -0.82
C GLN A 125 -8.69 5.11 -0.53
N GLN A 126 -8.76 4.09 0.34
CA GLN A 126 -7.58 3.28 0.65
C GLN A 126 -7.17 2.37 -0.51
N VAL A 127 -8.14 1.89 -1.29
CA VAL A 127 -7.85 1.17 -2.56
C VAL A 127 -7.19 2.10 -3.56
N ALA A 128 -7.73 3.31 -3.75
CA ALA A 128 -7.19 4.30 -4.67
C ALA A 128 -5.76 4.70 -4.30
N GLU A 129 -5.48 4.88 -3.01
CA GLU A 129 -4.13 5.18 -2.52
C GLU A 129 -3.19 3.99 -2.74
N ALA A 130 -3.60 2.77 -2.40
CA ALA A 130 -2.80 1.56 -2.62
C ALA A 130 -2.41 1.36 -4.09
N LEU A 131 -3.32 1.67 -5.02
CA LEU A 131 -3.08 1.59 -6.46
C LEU A 131 -2.03 2.60 -6.94
N GLN A 132 -1.93 3.77 -6.31
CA GLN A 132 -0.96 4.81 -6.67
C GLN A 132 0.48 4.42 -6.31
N TYR A 133 0.67 3.56 -5.31
CA TYR A 133 1.98 3.04 -4.90
C TYR A 133 2.49 1.89 -5.79
N ARG A 134 1.77 1.55 -6.85
CA ARG A 134 2.20 0.52 -7.81
C ARG A 134 3.25 1.10 -8.76
N PRO A 135 4.26 0.30 -9.19
CA PRO A 135 5.14 0.72 -10.27
C PRO A 135 4.30 1.06 -11.51
N ARG A 136 4.42 2.29 -12.00
CA ARG A 136 3.98 2.62 -13.35
C ARG A 136 4.92 1.87 -14.27
N GLN A 137 4.42 0.85 -14.96
CA GLN A 137 5.10 0.41 -16.17
C GLN A 137 5.18 1.66 -17.04
N ALA A 138 6.39 2.06 -17.43
CA ALA A 138 6.55 3.09 -18.44
C ALA A 138 5.65 2.68 -19.60
N MET A 139 4.65 3.52 -19.92
CA MET A 139 3.91 3.36 -21.16
C MET A 139 4.99 3.31 -22.25
N GLN A 140 5.09 2.18 -22.93
CA GLN A 140 5.83 2.11 -24.18
C GLN A 140 5.14 3.00 -25.19
#